data_AF-A0A969WWX2-F1
#
_entry.id   AF-A0A969WWX2-F1
#
_cell.length_a   1.000
_cell.length_b   1.000
_cell.length_c   1.000
_cell.angle_alpha   90.00
_cell.angle_beta   90.00
_cell.angle_gamma   90.00
#
_symmetry.space_group_name_H-M   'P 1'
#
loop_
_entity.id
_entity.type
_entity.pdbx_description
1 polymer ?
#
loop_
_entity_poly.entity_id
_entity_poly.type
_entity_poly.pdbx_seq_one_letter_code
_entity_poly.pdbx_strand_id
1 'polypeptide(L)'
;MQAIFRGVYFEPGVEDGLVTALRMALAGLESRVVVVCIGTDAYIADSLGPLVGTMLKDMGFSLPLYGTLDHPIHARNLTMEIPLIRSSHPGCLQLAIDASLGKKDEVGTIEVRNGGVLPGKALQKKLPRVG
;
A
#
# COMPACT_ATOMS: atom_id res chain seq x y z
N MET A 1 -5.91 7.47 -13.67
CA MET A 1 -6.05 8.49 -12.62
C MET A 1 -4.68 9.11 -12.41
N GLN A 2 -4.57 10.44 -12.33
CA GLN A 2 -3.28 11.12 -12.18
C GLN A 2 -2.76 10.92 -10.74
N ALA A 3 -1.44 10.74 -10.59
CA ALA A 3 -0.84 10.69 -9.27
C ALA A 3 -0.88 12.08 -8.62
N ILE A 4 -1.20 12.14 -7.33
CA ILE A 4 -1.16 13.38 -6.55
C ILE A 4 0.26 13.69 -6.07
N PHE A 5 1.13 12.68 -6.07
CA PHE A 5 2.56 12.82 -5.87
C PHE A 5 3.30 11.76 -6.69
N ARG A 6 4.45 12.15 -7.24
CA ARG A 6 5.40 11.28 -7.91
C ARG A 6 6.80 11.82 -7.65
N GLY A 7 7.68 10.98 -7.13
CA GLY A 7 9.10 11.31 -6.90
C GLY A 7 9.96 10.07 -6.96
N VAL A 8 11.28 10.23 -7.03
CA VAL A 8 12.22 9.09 -7.10
C VAL A 8 12.96 8.95 -5.78
N TYR A 9 13.06 7.73 -5.23
CA TYR A 9 13.48 7.50 -3.84
C TYR A 9 14.90 8.01 -3.47
N PHE A 10 15.76 8.29 -4.45
CA PHE A 10 17.10 8.83 -4.25
C PHE A 10 17.19 10.34 -4.48
N GLU A 11 16.10 11.01 -4.83
CA GLU A 11 16.05 12.47 -4.97
C GLU A 11 16.02 13.12 -3.57
N PRO A 12 16.90 14.09 -3.28
CA PRO A 12 16.85 14.82 -2.01
C PRO A 12 15.50 15.50 -1.79
N GLY A 13 14.90 15.30 -0.61
CA GLY A 13 13.62 15.91 -0.24
C GLY A 13 12.38 15.20 -0.78
N VAL A 14 12.53 14.01 -1.39
CA VAL A 14 11.41 13.18 -1.83
C VAL A 14 10.49 12.79 -0.66
N GLU A 15 11.07 12.62 0.53
CA GLU A 15 10.37 12.34 1.78
C GLU A 15 9.42 13.47 2.18
N ASP A 16 9.82 14.73 2.01
CA ASP A 16 8.99 15.89 2.35
C ASP A 16 7.78 15.99 1.42
N GLY A 17 8.00 15.72 0.13
CA GLY A 17 6.94 15.65 -0.87
C GLY A 17 5.96 14.52 -0.58
N LEU A 18 6.46 13.33 -0.23
CA LEU A 18 5.65 12.18 0.13
C LEU A 18 4.81 12.46 1.40
N VAL A 19 5.43 13.00 2.45
CA VAL A 19 4.76 13.37 3.70
C VAL A 19 3.67 14.40 3.43
N THR A 20 3.97 15.42 2.63
CA THR A 20 2.99 16.46 2.26
C THR A 20 1.80 15.85 1.52
N ALA A 21 2.06 14.99 0.54
CA ALA A 21 1.01 14.33 -0.23
C ALA A 21 0.13 13.44 0.64
N LEU A 22 0.72 12.66 1.55
CA LEU A 22 -0.03 11.81 2.48
C LEU A 22 -0.85 12.65 3.46
N ARG A 23 -0.29 13.75 4.01
CA ARG A 23 -1.04 14.67 4.89
C ARG A 23 -2.25 15.26 4.18
N MET A 24 -2.09 15.69 2.93
CA MET A 24 -3.21 16.23 2.14
C MET A 24 -4.26 15.16 1.82
N ALA A 25 -3.83 13.95 1.47
CA ALA A 25 -4.73 12.86 1.12
C ALA A 25 -5.52 12.32 2.34
N LEU A 26 -4.92 12.37 3.53
CA LEU A 26 -5.47 11.81 4.76
C LEU A 26 -6.09 12.86 5.70
N ALA A 27 -6.15 14.13 5.26
CA ALA A 27 -6.63 15.24 6.07
C ALA A 27 -8.05 14.97 6.60
N GLY A 28 -8.20 15.00 7.94
CA GLY A 28 -9.47 14.75 8.63
C GLY A 28 -9.86 13.27 8.77
N LEU A 29 -9.01 12.35 8.29
CA LEU A 29 -9.21 10.90 8.38
C LEU A 29 -8.09 10.20 9.15
N GLU A 30 -7.16 10.92 9.78
CA GLU A 30 -5.90 10.40 10.31
C GLU A 30 -6.09 9.26 11.32
N SER A 31 -7.14 9.35 12.15
CA SER A 31 -7.51 8.31 13.13
C SER A 31 -8.36 7.17 12.57
N ARG A 32 -8.73 7.25 11.28
CA ARG A 32 -9.59 6.31 10.57
C ARG A 32 -8.87 5.72 9.36
N VAL A 33 -7.58 5.46 9.48
CA VAL A 33 -6.78 4.81 8.44
C VAL A 33 -6.39 3.41 8.88
N VAL A 34 -6.56 2.43 7.98
CA VAL A 34 -5.96 1.11 8.07
C VAL A 34 -4.95 0.94 6.94
N VAL A 35 -3.71 0.58 7.27
CA VAL A 35 -2.66 0.34 6.30
C VAL A 35 -2.73 -1.12 5.85
N VAL A 36 -2.73 -1.33 4.53
CA VAL A 36 -2.74 -2.64 3.92
C VAL A 36 -1.58 -2.74 2.94
N CYS A 37 -0.54 -3.42 3.36
CA CYS A 37 0.62 -3.72 2.52
C CYS A 37 0.34 -4.96 1.67
N ILE A 38 0.48 -4.83 0.37
CA ILE A 38 0.11 -5.85 -0.61
C ILE A 38 1.39 -6.40 -1.23
N GLY A 39 1.42 -7.72 -1.38
CA GLY A 39 2.55 -8.45 -1.93
C GLY A 39 2.77 -9.79 -1.23
N THR A 40 3.84 -10.49 -1.62
CA THR A 40 4.26 -11.77 -1.05
C THR A 40 5.78 -11.80 -0.86
N ASP A 41 6.20 -12.52 0.16
CA ASP A 41 7.58 -12.92 0.42
C ASP A 41 8.15 -13.90 -0.63
N ALA A 42 7.29 -14.61 -1.37
CA ALA A 42 7.73 -15.61 -2.36
C ALA A 42 8.47 -15.03 -3.59
N TYR A 43 8.30 -13.73 -3.88
CA TYR A 43 8.95 -13.06 -5.01
C TYR A 43 9.57 -11.74 -4.55
N ILE A 44 10.87 -11.56 -4.77
CA ILE A 44 11.62 -10.38 -4.30
C ILE A 44 10.99 -9.06 -4.79
N ALA A 45 10.48 -9.04 -6.02
CA ALA A 45 9.84 -7.84 -6.58
C ALA A 45 8.45 -7.55 -6.00
N ASP A 46 7.79 -8.55 -5.40
CA ASP A 46 6.45 -8.46 -4.80
C ASP A 46 6.54 -8.39 -3.26
N SER A 47 7.74 -8.45 -2.67
CA SER A 47 7.91 -8.47 -1.22
C SER A 47 8.07 -7.08 -0.59
N LEU A 48 8.20 -6.02 -1.40
CA LEU A 48 8.43 -4.66 -0.91
C LEU A 48 7.27 -4.16 -0.05
N GLY A 49 6.01 -4.40 -0.43
CA GLY A 49 4.85 -4.06 0.40
C GLY A 49 4.92 -4.73 1.78
N PRO A 50 4.93 -6.08 1.86
CA PRO A 50 5.08 -6.81 3.12
C PRO A 50 6.32 -6.41 3.94
N LEU A 51 7.44 -6.10 3.28
CA LEU A 51 8.66 -5.60 3.94
C LEU A 51 8.41 -4.24 4.61
N VAL A 52 7.79 -3.29 3.92
CA VAL A 52 7.37 -2.00 4.51
C VAL A 52 6.45 -2.24 5.69
N GLY A 53 5.51 -3.18 5.57
CA GLY A 53 4.59 -3.55 6.66
C GLY A 53 5.33 -4.09 7.90
N THR A 54 6.29 -4.99 7.71
CA THR A 54 7.14 -5.49 8.80
C THR A 54 7.93 -4.36 9.45
N MET A 55 8.58 -3.50 8.65
CA MET A 55 9.36 -2.37 9.19
C MET A 55 8.52 -1.41 10.03
N LEU A 56 7.32 -1.06 9.55
CA LEU A 56 6.39 -0.21 10.30
C LEU A 56 5.96 -0.88 11.62
N LYS A 57 5.63 -2.17 11.59
CA LYS A 57 5.28 -2.94 12.79
C LYS A 57 6.42 -2.94 13.81
N ASP A 58 7.65 -3.19 13.38
CA ASP A 58 8.83 -3.26 14.24
C ASP A 58 9.19 -1.88 14.84
N MET A 59 8.85 -0.79 14.14
CA MET A 59 8.99 0.58 14.63
C MET A 59 7.89 1.00 15.64
N GLY A 60 6.92 0.13 15.95
CA GLY A 60 5.81 0.45 16.85
C GLY A 60 4.77 1.38 16.22
N PHE A 61 4.57 1.29 14.91
CA PHE A 61 3.56 2.08 14.20
C PHE A 61 2.15 1.85 14.78
N SER A 62 1.44 2.95 15.06
CA SER A 62 0.23 2.92 15.90
C SER A 62 -1.08 2.66 15.16
N LEU A 63 -1.10 2.79 13.83
CA LEU A 63 -2.31 2.54 13.04
C LEU A 63 -2.48 1.03 12.79
N PRO A 64 -3.73 0.54 12.63
CA PRO A 64 -3.97 -0.82 12.18
C PRO A 64 -3.21 -1.12 10.89
N LEU A 65 -2.40 -2.17 10.90
CA LEU A 65 -1.53 -2.54 9.79
C LEU A 65 -1.70 -4.03 9.46
N TYR A 66 -1.90 -4.32 8.19
CA TYR A 66 -2.01 -5.67 7.65
C TYR A 66 -1.05 -5.84 6.47
N GLY A 67 -0.59 -7.07 6.25
CA GLY A 67 0.42 -7.36 5.23
C GLY A 67 1.83 -7.17 5.77
N THR A 68 2.35 -8.20 6.41
CA THR A 68 3.77 -8.28 6.81
C THR A 68 4.42 -9.45 6.10
N LEU A 69 5.74 -9.60 6.21
CA LEU A 69 6.42 -10.79 5.70
C LEU A 69 5.88 -12.08 6.36
N ASP A 70 5.55 -12.05 7.65
CA ASP A 70 4.95 -13.20 8.36
C ASP A 70 3.50 -13.49 7.94
N HIS A 71 2.75 -12.44 7.58
CA HIS A 71 1.33 -12.49 7.24
C HIS A 71 1.08 -11.69 5.95
N PRO A 72 1.51 -12.19 4.78
CA PRO A 72 1.42 -11.45 3.52
C PRO A 72 -0.03 -11.36 3.02
N ILE A 73 -0.38 -10.24 2.38
CA ILE A 73 -1.65 -10.06 1.68
C ILE A 73 -1.36 -9.97 0.19
N HIS A 74 -1.77 -11.00 -0.55
CA HIS A 74 -1.48 -11.16 -1.97
C HIS A 74 -2.71 -11.62 -2.74
N ALA A 75 -2.61 -11.72 -4.06
CA ALA A 75 -3.72 -12.07 -4.94
C ALA A 75 -4.48 -13.38 -4.61
N ARG A 76 -3.87 -14.32 -3.87
CA ARG A 76 -4.52 -15.61 -3.51
C ARG A 76 -5.41 -15.54 -2.27
N ASN A 77 -5.15 -14.63 -1.33
CA ASN A 77 -5.93 -14.47 -0.09
C ASN A 77 -6.71 -13.15 -0.02
N LEU A 78 -6.45 -12.20 -0.93
CA LEU A 78 -7.08 -10.88 -0.94
C LEU A 78 -8.62 -10.91 -0.86
N THR A 79 -9.26 -11.86 -1.56
CA THR A 79 -10.74 -12.02 -1.55
C THR A 79 -11.28 -12.40 -0.17
N MET A 80 -10.48 -13.03 0.68
CA MET A 80 -10.82 -13.37 2.06
C MET A 80 -10.43 -12.24 3.02
N GLU A 81 -9.19 -11.75 2.92
CA GLU A 81 -8.63 -10.78 3.87
C GLU A 81 -9.32 -9.41 3.83
N ILE A 82 -9.61 -8.89 2.62
CA ILE A 82 -10.15 -7.53 2.49
C ILE A 82 -11.54 -7.38 3.12
N PRO A 83 -12.51 -8.31 2.94
CA PRO A 83 -13.77 -8.26 3.67
C PRO A 83 -13.59 -8.31 5.20
N LEU A 84 -12.66 -9.12 5.72
CA LEU A 84 -12.39 -9.23 7.15
C LEU A 84 -11.82 -7.92 7.72
N ILE A 85 -10.85 -7.32 7.02
CA ILE A 85 -10.27 -6.02 7.39
C ILE A 85 -11.37 -4.94 7.40
N ARG A 86 -12.22 -4.89 6.37
CA ARG A 86 -13.34 -3.92 6.29
C ARG A 86 -14.36 -4.11 7.40
N SER A 87 -14.65 -5.36 7.76
CA SER A 87 -15.55 -5.67 8.88
C SER A 87 -14.94 -5.31 10.23
N SER A 88 -13.62 -5.39 10.37
CA SER A 88 -12.90 -5.07 11.61
C SER A 88 -12.73 -3.56 11.81
N HIS A 89 -12.66 -2.80 10.70
CA HIS A 89 -12.44 -1.35 10.68
C HIS A 89 -13.53 -0.62 9.88
N PRO A 90 -14.79 -0.67 10.32
CA PRO A 90 -15.90 -0.08 9.57
C PRO A 90 -15.75 1.44 9.43
N GLY A 91 -15.85 1.94 8.20
CA GLY A 91 -15.73 3.37 7.91
C GLY A 91 -14.29 3.92 7.93
N CYS A 92 -13.28 3.06 8.11
CA CYS A 92 -11.88 3.44 7.94
C CYS A 92 -11.47 3.44 6.46
N LEU A 93 -10.62 4.40 6.09
CA LEU A 93 -9.94 4.46 4.80
C LEU A 93 -8.83 3.41 4.76
N GLN A 94 -8.75 2.66 3.65
CA GLN A 94 -7.67 1.72 3.42
C GLN A 94 -6.52 2.45 2.71
N LEU A 95 -5.34 2.52 3.31
CA LEU A 95 -4.11 2.96 2.64
C LEU A 95 -3.39 1.73 2.09
N ALA A 96 -3.51 1.50 0.79
CA ALA A 96 -2.82 0.41 0.12
C ALA A 96 -1.35 0.78 -0.17
N ILE A 97 -0.42 -0.08 0.23
CA ILE A 97 1.00 0.01 -0.13
C ILE A 97 1.33 -1.19 -0.99
N ASP A 98 1.64 -0.98 -2.26
CA ASP A 98 1.84 -2.03 -3.26
C ASP A 98 3.11 -1.78 -4.06
N ALA A 99 3.77 -2.85 -4.50
CA ALA A 99 4.88 -2.77 -5.44
C ALA A 99 4.36 -3.10 -6.84
N SER A 100 4.62 -2.19 -7.79
CA SER A 100 4.13 -2.34 -9.15
C SER A 100 5.27 -2.39 -10.15
N LEU A 101 5.04 -3.10 -11.24
CA LEU A 101 5.96 -3.12 -12.38
C LEU A 101 5.72 -1.88 -13.24
N GLY A 102 6.80 -1.15 -13.53
CA GLY A 102 6.82 -0.01 -14.43
C GLY A 102 7.87 -0.20 -15.53
N LYS A 103 8.07 0.85 -16.33
CA LYS A 103 9.17 0.90 -17.29
C LYS A 103 10.52 1.02 -16.58
N LYS A 104 11.60 0.75 -17.31
CA LYS A 104 12.97 0.79 -16.76
C LYS A 104 13.33 2.17 -16.17
N ASP A 105 12.87 3.24 -16.79
CA ASP A 105 13.02 4.63 -16.36
C ASP A 105 12.14 5.02 -15.17
N GLU A 106 11.22 4.14 -14.75
CA GLU A 106 10.34 4.35 -13.60
C GLU A 106 10.81 3.60 -12.34
N VAL A 107 11.88 2.80 -12.44
CA VAL A 107 12.43 2.07 -11.29
C VAL A 107 12.84 3.06 -10.18
N GLY A 108 12.33 2.82 -8.97
CA GLY A 108 12.56 3.70 -7.83
C GLY A 108 11.56 4.86 -7.70
N THR A 109 10.58 4.96 -8.60
CA THR A 109 9.49 5.92 -8.47
C THR A 109 8.55 5.53 -7.33
N ILE A 110 8.24 6.49 -6.47
CA ILE A 110 7.20 6.42 -5.45
C ILE A 110 6.05 7.29 -5.91
N GLU A 111 4.83 6.75 -5.87
CA GLU A 111 3.62 7.47 -6.26
C GLU A 111 2.55 7.40 -5.18
N VAL A 112 1.88 8.53 -4.96
CA VAL A 112 0.62 8.57 -4.21
C VAL A 112 -0.49 8.85 -5.20
N ARG A 113 -1.55 8.03 -5.15
CA ARG A 113 -2.69 8.12 -6.06
C ARG A 113 -3.97 8.09 -5.24
N ASN A 114 -4.94 8.88 -5.66
CA ASN A 114 -6.28 8.77 -5.09
C ASN A 114 -6.97 7.51 -5.63
N GLY A 115 -7.63 6.80 -4.72
CA GLY A 115 -8.40 5.60 -5.00
C GLY A 115 -7.57 4.33 -5.07
N GLY A 116 -8.20 3.22 -4.73
CA GLY A 116 -7.51 1.95 -4.57
C GLY A 116 -6.90 1.32 -5.81
N VAL A 117 -5.95 0.44 -5.52
CA VAL A 117 -5.26 -0.45 -6.44
C VAL A 117 -6.15 -1.64 -6.80
N LEU A 118 -5.86 -2.24 -7.95
CA LEU A 118 -6.43 -3.51 -8.40
C LEU A 118 -5.31 -4.55 -8.42
N PRO A 119 -5.04 -5.23 -7.29
CA PRO A 119 -3.97 -6.22 -7.21
C PRO A 119 -4.22 -7.35 -8.20
N GLY A 120 -3.14 -7.95 -8.71
CA GLY A 120 -3.24 -9.14 -9.54
C GLY A 120 -3.95 -8.93 -10.89
N LYS A 121 -3.90 -7.73 -11.48
CA LYS A 121 -4.43 -7.45 -12.83
C LYS A 121 -3.90 -8.43 -13.88
N ALA A 122 -2.67 -8.93 -13.73
CA ALA A 122 -2.06 -9.93 -14.59
C ALA A 122 -2.68 -11.34 -14.45
N LEU A 123 -3.41 -11.62 -13.37
CA LEU A 123 -3.95 -12.95 -13.05
C LEU A 123 -5.37 -13.18 -13.59
N GLN A 124 -5.95 -12.21 -14.30
CA GLN A 124 -7.31 -12.26 -14.88
C GLN A 124 -8.44 -12.60 -13.87
N LYS A 125 -8.18 -12.49 -12.56
CA LYS A 125 -9.17 -12.70 -11.50
C LYS A 125 -9.85 -11.38 -11.15
N LYS A 126 -11.15 -11.44 -10.79
CA LYS A 126 -11.86 -10.30 -10.19
C LYS A 126 -11.49 -10.19 -8.72
N LEU A 127 -10.40 -9.47 -8.43
CA LEU A 127 -9.92 -9.24 -7.08
C LEU A 127 -10.54 -7.96 -6.49
N PRO A 128 -10.75 -7.90 -5.16
CA PRO A 128 -11.23 -6.69 -4.51
C PRO A 128 -10.27 -5.53 -4.75
N ARG A 129 -10.83 -4.35 -5.01
CA ARG A 129 -10.07 -3.11 -4.94
C ARG A 129 -9.65 -2.84 -3.50
N VAL A 130 -8.41 -2.40 -3.29
CA VAL A 130 -7.88 -2.02 -1.97
C VAL A 130 -7.47 -0.55 -2.00
N GLY A 131 -8.03 0.24 -1.07
CA GLY A 131 -7.92 1.71 -1.05
C GLY A 131 -9.00 2.45 -1.82
#